data_AF-A0A1S9I147-F1
#
_entry.id   AF-A0A1S9I147-F1
#
_cell.length_a   1.000
_cell.length_b   1.000
_cell.length_c   1.000
_cell.angle_alpha   90.00
_cell.angle_beta   90.00
_cell.angle_gamma   90.00
#
_symmetry.space_group_name_H-M   'P 1'
#
loop_
_entity.id
_entity.type
_entity.pdbx_description
1 polymer ?
#
loop_
_entity_poly.entity_id
_entity_poly.type
_entity_poly.pdbx_seq_one_letter_code
_entity_poly.pdbx_strand_id
1 'polypeptide(L)' 'MEKREFKYTYNKEQSLFFVKNGAELVDYDIHKKTKMIFFKFVNNDKLQELYSLWNSNKRNK' A
#
# COMPACT_ATOMS: atom_id res chain seq x y z
N MET A 1 -21.61 3.63 -10.81
CA MET A 1 -20.69 3.54 -9.65
C MET A 1 -19.39 2.95 -10.15
N GLU A 2 -18.33 3.74 -10.25
CA GLU A 2 -16.99 3.22 -10.57
C GLU A 2 -16.57 2.25 -9.46
N LYS A 3 -16.23 1.02 -9.81
CA LYS A 3 -15.65 0.07 -8.86
C LYS A 3 -14.25 0.58 -8.51
N ARG A 4 -14.12 1.23 -7.35
CA ARG A 4 -12.79 1.54 -6.81
C ARG A 4 -12.10 0.22 -6.48
N GLU A 5 -11.04 -0.08 -7.21
CA GLU A 5 -10.17 -1.20 -6.89
C GLU A 5 -9.34 -0.90 -5.65
N PHE A 6 -9.02 -1.92 -4.86
CA PHE A 6 -8.24 -1.77 -3.64
C PHE A 6 -7.04 -2.72 -3.64
N LYS A 7 -5.93 -2.24 -3.09
CA LYS A 7 -4.71 -3.04 -2.88
C LYS A 7 -4.40 -3.14 -1.40
N TYR A 8 -4.08 -4.35 -0.96
CA TYR A 8 -3.73 -4.65 0.42
C TYR A 8 -2.21 -4.81 0.55
N THR A 9 -1.63 -4.17 1.56
CA THR A 9 -0.20 -4.20 1.86
C THR A 9 0.00 -4.65 3.31
N TYR A 10 0.93 -5.57 3.54
CA TYR A 10 1.22 -6.13 4.86
C TYR A 10 2.59 -5.70 5.41
N ASN A 11 3.41 -5.04 4.58
CA ASN A 11 4.70 -4.51 4.98
C ASN A 11 4.53 -3.09 5.54
N LYS A 12 4.90 -2.91 6.81
CA LYS A 12 4.75 -1.62 7.52
C LYS A 12 5.60 -0.51 6.88
N GLU A 13 6.85 -0.77 6.53
CA GLU A 13 7.75 0.24 5.95
C GLU A 13 7.26 0.69 4.57
N GLN A 14 6.84 -0.26 3.73
CA GLN A 14 6.26 0.03 2.43
C GLN A 14 4.99 0.86 2.56
N SER A 15 4.12 0.50 3.52
CA SER A 15 2.86 1.21 3.74
C SER A 15 3.10 2.63 4.25
N LEU A 16 4.08 2.81 5.15
CA LEU A 16 4.51 4.14 5.60
C LEU A 16 5.09 4.97 4.45
N PHE A 17 5.88 4.35 3.57
CA PHE A 17 6.39 5.01 2.37
C PHE A 17 5.24 5.48 1.46
N PHE A 18 4.21 4.65 1.23
CA PHE A 18 3.05 5.04 0.42
C PHE A 18 2.27 6.20 1.02
N VAL A 19 1.96 6.15 2.33
CA VAL A 19 1.25 7.23 3.03
C VAL A 19 2.04 8.54 2.97
N LYS A 20 3.35 8.49 3.26
CA LYS A 20 4.21 9.69 3.22
C LYS A 20 4.31 10.34 1.85
N ASN A 21 4.10 9.57 0.77
CA ASN A 21 4.18 10.05 -0.61
C ASN A 21 2.79 10.26 -1.25
N GLY A 22 1.73 10.30 -0.45
CA GLY A 22 0.39 10.71 -0.89
C GLY A 22 -0.48 9.60 -1.47
N ALA A 23 -0.21 8.32 -1.17
CA ALA A 23 -1.15 7.25 -1.48
C ALA A 23 -2.42 7.36 -0.61
N GLU A 24 -3.58 7.11 -1.22
CA GLU A 24 -4.87 7.18 -0.52
C GLU A 24 -5.09 5.90 0.31
N LEU A 25 -4.88 6.02 1.62
CA LEU A 25 -5.19 4.98 2.59
C LEU A 25 -6.69 5.01 2.89
N VAL A 26 -7.35 3.88 2.69
CA VAL A 26 -8.78 3.69 2.91
C VAL A 26 -9.03 3.18 4.33
N ASP A 27 -8.24 2.20 4.77
CA ASP A 27 -8.43 1.51 6.05
C ASP A 27 -7.14 0.78 6.48
N TYR A 28 -7.04 0.44 7.76
CA TYR A 28 -6.04 -0.48 8.28
C TYR A 28 -6.62 -1.27 9.45
N ASP A 29 -6.36 -2.57 9.50
CA ASP A 29 -6.84 -3.43 10.58
C ASP A 29 -5.92 -4.65 10.75
N ILE A 30 -6.21 -5.48 11.73
CA ILE A 30 -5.49 -6.71 12.04
C ILE A 30 -6.27 -7.89 11.44
N HIS A 31 -5.61 -8.64 10.57
CA HIS A 31 -6.19 -9.82 9.96
C HIS A 31 -6.55 -10.86 11.05
N LYS A 32 -7.84 -11.24 11.14
CA LYS A 32 -8.39 -12.05 12.25
C LYS A 32 -7.62 -13.36 12.52
N LYS A 33 -7.21 -14.07 11.46
CA LYS A 33 -6.49 -15.36 11.50
C LYS A 33 -5.00 -15.22 11.76
N THR A 34 -4.29 -14.46 10.91
CA THR A 34 -2.82 -14.34 10.97
C THR A 34 -2.34 -13.34 12.01
N LYS A 35 -3.23 -12.52 12.57
CA LYS A 35 -2.92 -11.41 13.48
C LYS A 35 -1.95 -10.37 12.88
N MET A 36 -1.79 -10.36 11.56
CA MET A 36 -0.95 -9.38 10.86
C MET A 36 -1.74 -8.10 10.57
N ILE A 37 -1.09 -6.96 10.75
CA ILE A 37 -1.64 -5.68 10.32
C ILE A 37 -1.64 -5.63 8.79
N PHE A 38 -2.75 -5.18 8.21
CA PHE A 38 -2.86 -4.87 6.79
C PHE A 38 -3.27 -3.41 6.59
N PHE A 39 -2.84 -2.85 5.47
CA PHE A 39 -3.17 -1.50 5.03
C PHE A 39 -3.88 -1.59 3.69
N LYS A 40 -5.06 -0.98 3.58
CA LYS A 40 -5.90 -0.97 2.39
C LYS A 40 -5.77 0.38 1.70
N PHE A 41 -5.32 0.37 0.45
CA PHE A 41 -5.16 1.57 -0.37
C PHE A 41 -6.09 1.55 -1.58
N VAL A 42 -6.45 2.73 -2.08
CA VAL A 42 -7.07 2.84 -3.41
C VAL A 42 -6.04 2.43 -4.47
N ASN A 43 -6.43 1.50 -5.36
CA ASN A 43 -5.61 1.07 -6.47
C ASN A 43 -5.74 2.08 -7.62
N ASN A 44 -4.92 3.12 -7.60
CA ASN A 44 -4.82 4.15 -8.62
C ASN A 44 -3.40 4.21 -9.20
N ASP A 45 -3.22 5.02 -10.25
CA ASP A 45 -1.92 5.21 -10.91
C ASP A 45 -0.85 5.67 -9.93
N LYS A 46 -1.21 6.56 -8.99
CA LYS A 46 -0.30 7.04 -7.94
C LYS A 46 0.25 5.90 -7.09
N LEU A 47 -0.59 4.96 -6.66
CA LEU A 47 -0.15 3.80 -5.89
C LEU A 47 0.77 2.90 -6.72
N GLN A 48 0.49 2.73 -8.01
CA GLN A 48 1.33 1.92 -8.91
C GLN A 48 2.70 2.55 -9.17
N GLU A 49 2.77 3.88 -9.33
CA GLU A 49 4.02 4.64 -9.40
C GLU A 49 4.86 4.44 -8.14
N LEU A 50 4.25 4.62 -6.96
CA LEU A 50 4.95 4.46 -5.68
C LEU A 50 5.42 3.04 -5.45
N TYR A 51 4.62 2.04 -5.86
CA TYR A 51 5.01 0.65 -5.83
C TYR A 51 6.25 0.38 -6.70
N SER A 52 6.28 0.97 -7.90
CA SER A 52 7.41 0.84 -8.82
C SER A 52 8.67 1.52 -8.25
N LEU A 53 8.53 2.74 -7.72
CA LEU A 53 9.61 3.49 -7.07
C LEU A 53 10.20 2.74 -5.87
N TRP A 54 9.35 2.16 -5.02
CA TRP A 54 9.78 1.34 -3.89
C TRP A 54 10.62 0.14 -4.33
N ASN A 55 10.20 -0.55 -5.39
CA ASN A 55 10.94 -1.70 -5.91
C ASN A 55 12.28 -1.30 -6.55
N SER A 56 12.33 -0.18 -7.27
CA SER A 56 13.57 0.36 -7.84
C SER A 56 14.58 0.72 -6.75
N ASN A 57 14.13 1.37 -5.67
CA ASN A 57 14.99 1.70 -4.52
C ASN A 57 15.54 0.48 -3.79
N LYS A 58 14.82 -0.65 -3.81
CA LYS A 58 15.29 -1.93 -3.25
C LYS A 58 16.32 -2.65 -4.12
N ARG A 59 16.31 -2.46 -5.43
CA ARG A 59 17.26 -3.10 -6.36
C ARG A 59 18.62 -2.39 -6.40
N ASN A 60 18.65 -1.11 -6.07
CA ASN A 60 19.87 -0.29 -6.08
C ASN A 60 20.59 -0.27 -4.72
N LYS A 61 20.24 -1.17 -3.80
CA LYS A 61 20.79 -1.26 -2.44
C LYS A 61 21.41 -2.61 -2.22
#